data_AF-A0A917UG30-F1
#
_entry.id   AF-A0A917UG30-F1
#
_cell.length_a   1.000
_cell.length_b   1.000
_cell.length_c   1.000
_cell.angle_alpha   90.00
_cell.angle_beta   90.00
_cell.angle_gamma   90.00
#
_symmetry.space_group_name_H-M   'P 1'
#
loop_
_entity.id
_entity.type
_entity.pdbx_description
1 polymer ?
#
loop_
_entity_poly.entity_id
_entity_poly.type
_entity_poly.pdbx_seq_one_letter_code
_entity_poly.pdbx_strand_id
1 'polypeptide(L)'
;MRTDIESPATATSPRKPLRDVRGFWRVLLAVVAPLPMLGMGIYYILNPAEGGAAFEETVAAYTAHKDLVGTIRYFGVPFLVGLIPATFAVAWVARRGAPRLTTVGACIALLGDLAGFPLIRGSDELAYYTVNNGFDVTTMAKLQNATDNDPLGLIAGLLFIVGIVIGLLLLGLALWRSGAAPAWMGIALAAGGFTHPFMPGHLAAGIGLLVAAVGFAGASVALLRMHNDDFDLAPARFTPGL
;
A
#
# COMPACT_ATOMS: atom_id res chain seq x y z
N MET A 1 28.64 -64.52 21.70
CA MET A 1 27.33 -64.65 21.06
C MET A 1 26.65 -63.29 21.19
N ARG A 2 26.75 -62.45 20.14
CA ARG A 2 26.24 -61.07 20.12
C ARG A 2 25.08 -61.09 19.13
N THR A 3 23.86 -60.90 19.64
CA THR A 3 22.64 -60.88 18.84
C THR A 3 22.46 -59.46 18.30
N ASP A 4 22.76 -59.28 17.01
CA ASP A 4 22.47 -58.04 16.30
C ASP A 4 20.96 -57.99 16.05
N ILE A 5 20.27 -57.05 16.71
CA ILE A 5 18.87 -56.74 16.44
C ILE A 5 18.86 -55.75 15.28
N GLU A 6 18.61 -56.23 14.06
CA GLU A 6 18.29 -55.36 12.92
C GLU A 6 17.02 -54.55 13.24
N SER A 7 17.18 -53.23 13.31
CA SER A 7 16.05 -52.32 13.42
C SER A 7 15.26 -52.37 12.11
N PRO A 8 13.93 -52.60 12.14
CA PRO A 8 13.13 -52.69 10.93
C PRO A 8 13.19 -51.37 10.17
N ALA A 9 13.60 -51.42 8.91
CA ALA A 9 13.63 -50.28 8.01
C ALA A 9 12.21 -49.71 7.88
N THR A 10 11.99 -48.54 8.48
CA THR A 10 10.72 -47.82 8.39
C THR A 10 10.49 -47.44 6.92
N ALA A 11 9.63 -48.18 6.24
CA ALA A 11 9.20 -47.87 4.88
C ALA A 11 8.49 -46.51 4.90
N THR A 12 9.20 -45.46 4.49
CA THR A 12 8.64 -44.12 4.34
C THR A 12 7.72 -44.15 3.13
N SER A 13 6.42 -44.06 3.38
CA SER A 13 5.43 -43.91 2.30
C SER A 13 5.79 -42.69 1.45
N PRO A 14 5.73 -42.79 0.10
CA PRO A 14 6.09 -41.69 -0.77
C PRO A 14 5.20 -40.48 -0.46
N ARG A 15 5.79 -39.41 0.07
CA ARG A 15 5.08 -38.16 0.33
C ARG A 15 4.65 -37.59 -1.02
N LYS A 16 3.35 -37.29 -1.15
CA LYS A 16 2.82 -36.58 -2.32
C LYS A 16 3.62 -35.28 -2.52
N PRO A 17 4.12 -34.98 -3.73
CA PRO A 17 4.86 -33.75 -3.96
C PRO A 17 3.99 -32.54 -3.61
N LEU A 18 4.55 -31.60 -2.85
CA LEU A 18 3.86 -30.36 -2.48
C LEU A 18 3.52 -29.58 -3.75
N ARG A 19 2.31 -29.00 -3.80
CA ARG A 19 1.86 -28.21 -4.94
C ARG A 19 2.70 -26.94 -5.04
N ASP A 20 3.26 -26.66 -6.21
CA ASP A 20 3.95 -25.40 -6.47
C ASP A 20 2.95 -24.23 -6.45
N VAL A 21 3.09 -23.35 -5.45
CA VAL A 21 2.24 -22.16 -5.25
C VAL A 21 2.91 -20.87 -5.71
N ARG A 22 4.15 -20.92 -6.20
CA ARG A 22 4.94 -19.72 -6.56
C ARG A 22 4.25 -18.92 -7.66
N GLY A 23 3.69 -19.60 -8.66
CA GLY A 23 2.94 -18.96 -9.73
C GLY A 23 1.68 -18.23 -9.24
N PHE A 24 0.97 -18.80 -8.26
CA PHE A 24 -0.22 -18.17 -7.68
C PHE A 24 0.17 -16.87 -6.95
N TRP A 25 1.15 -16.92 -6.05
CA TRP A 25 1.59 -15.75 -5.29
C TRP A 25 2.16 -14.65 -6.17
N ARG A 26 2.94 -15.02 -7.20
CA ARG A 26 3.49 -14.10 -8.19
C ARG A 26 2.39 -13.30 -8.90
N VAL A 27 1.35 -13.99 -9.38
CA VAL A 27 0.21 -13.35 -10.06
C VAL A 27 -0.63 -12.53 -9.08
N LEU A 28 -0.91 -13.06 -7.89
CA LEU A 28 -1.68 -12.34 -6.87
C LEU A 28 -1.02 -11.00 -6.51
N LEU A 29 0.28 -11.02 -6.19
CA LEU A 29 1.02 -9.80 -5.87
C LEU A 29 1.07 -8.83 -7.05
N ALA A 30 1.22 -9.34 -8.28
CA ALA A 30 1.21 -8.51 -9.48
C ALA A 30 -0.13 -7.79 -9.69
N VAL A 31 -1.24 -8.49 -9.47
CA VAL A 31 -2.58 -7.90 -9.58
C VAL A 31 -2.84 -6.90 -8.47
N VAL A 32 -2.45 -7.20 -7.24
CA VAL A 32 -2.73 -6.34 -6.09
C VAL A 32 -1.87 -5.07 -6.08
N ALA A 33 -0.63 -5.12 -6.53
CA ALA A 33 0.33 -4.01 -6.45
C ALA A 33 -0.22 -2.62 -6.83
N PRO A 34 -0.86 -2.40 -7.99
CA PRO A 34 -1.29 -1.06 -8.40
C PRO A 34 -2.64 -0.63 -7.82
N LEU A 35 -3.46 -1.57 -7.34
CA LEU A 35 -4.86 -1.31 -6.97
C LEU A 35 -5.04 -0.31 -5.83
N PRO A 36 -4.23 -0.31 -4.76
CA PRO A 36 -4.36 0.65 -3.66
C PRO A 36 -4.29 2.09 -4.13
N MET A 37 -3.22 2.42 -4.85
CA MET A 37 -2.96 3.78 -5.30
C MET A 37 -3.89 4.18 -6.45
N LEU A 38 -4.27 3.24 -7.32
CA LEU A 38 -5.26 3.47 -8.36
C LEU A 38 -6.62 3.81 -7.76
N GLY A 39 -7.11 2.99 -6.82
CA GLY A 39 -8.38 3.21 -6.14
C GLY A 39 -8.39 4.54 -5.39
N MET A 40 -7.37 4.80 -4.58
CA MET A 40 -7.30 6.06 -3.83
C MET A 40 -7.14 7.28 -4.75
N GLY A 41 -6.40 7.16 -5.85
CA GLY A 41 -6.28 8.22 -6.85
C GLY A 41 -7.62 8.56 -7.50
N ILE A 42 -8.42 7.55 -7.85
CA ILE A 42 -9.79 7.73 -8.37
C ILE A 42 -10.69 8.38 -7.31
N TYR A 43 -10.62 7.92 -6.05
CA TYR A 43 -11.34 8.53 -4.93
C TYR A 43 -11.06 10.03 -4.85
N TYR A 44 -9.77 10.43 -4.82
CA TYR A 44 -9.38 11.83 -4.72
C TYR A 44 -9.82 12.67 -5.93
N ILE A 45 -9.69 12.15 -7.15
CA ILE A 45 -10.09 12.90 -8.35
C ILE A 45 -11.60 13.17 -8.36
N LEU A 46 -12.40 12.21 -7.91
CA LEU A 46 -13.85 12.28 -7.94
C LEU A 46 -14.47 12.87 -6.67
N ASN A 47 -13.69 13.08 -5.60
CA ASN A 47 -14.19 13.65 -4.36
C ASN A 47 -14.67 15.09 -4.62
N PRO A 48 -15.94 15.43 -4.35
CA PRO A 48 -16.48 16.77 -4.57
C PRO A 48 -16.03 17.80 -3.53
N ALA A 49 -15.38 17.38 -2.44
CA ALA A 49 -14.85 18.25 -1.41
C ALA A 49 -13.34 18.44 -1.56
N GLU A 50 -12.87 19.67 -1.33
CA GLU A 50 -11.44 19.98 -1.32
C GLU A 50 -10.75 19.40 -0.08
N GLY A 51 -9.50 18.99 -0.26
CA GLY A 51 -8.67 18.53 0.85
C GLY A 51 -8.45 19.66 1.86
N GLY A 52 -8.85 19.44 3.11
CA GLY A 52 -8.74 20.43 4.18
C GLY A 52 -9.83 21.50 4.19
N ALA A 53 -10.91 21.34 3.40
CA ALA A 53 -12.09 22.20 3.47
C ALA A 53 -12.72 22.18 4.88
N ALA A 54 -13.44 23.24 5.22
CA ALA A 54 -14.17 23.27 6.49
C ALA A 54 -15.28 22.19 6.51
N PHE A 55 -15.64 21.71 7.70
CA PHE A 55 -16.61 20.62 7.83
C PHE A 55 -17.95 20.94 7.15
N GLU A 56 -18.45 22.16 7.32
CA GLU A 56 -19.69 22.65 6.72
C GLU A 56 -19.62 22.69 5.19
N GLU A 57 -18.45 23.04 4.63
CA GLU A 57 -18.21 23.04 3.18
C GLU A 57 -18.23 21.62 2.63
N THR A 58 -17.58 20.67 3.32
CA THR A 58 -17.62 19.24 2.96
C THR A 58 -19.04 18.69 3.03
N VAL A 59 -19.82 19.03 4.08
CA VAL A 59 -21.23 18.64 4.20
C VAL A 59 -22.06 19.22 3.06
N ALA A 60 -21.85 20.48 2.68
CA ALA A 60 -22.55 21.11 1.55
C ALA A 60 -22.22 20.40 0.23
N ALA A 61 -20.94 20.12 -0.04
CA ALA A 61 -20.49 19.40 -1.22
C ALA A 61 -21.08 17.98 -1.30
N TYR A 62 -21.09 17.27 -0.16
CA TYR A 62 -21.61 15.90 -0.06
C TYR A 62 -23.13 15.86 -0.18
N THR A 63 -23.84 16.89 0.31
CA THR A 63 -25.27 17.04 0.11
C THR A 63 -25.60 17.21 -1.38
N ALA A 64 -24.80 17.99 -2.11
CA ALA A 64 -24.99 18.21 -3.55
C ALA A 64 -24.65 16.98 -4.41
N HIS A 65 -23.80 16.06 -3.93
CA HIS A 65 -23.29 14.92 -4.69
C HIS A 65 -23.46 13.58 -3.95
N LYS A 66 -24.57 13.41 -3.23
CA LYS A 66 -24.77 12.30 -2.28
C LYS A 66 -24.52 10.90 -2.88
N ASP A 67 -25.06 10.63 -4.07
CA ASP A 67 -24.92 9.34 -4.75
C ASP A 67 -23.48 9.07 -5.20
N LEU A 68 -22.78 10.13 -5.67
CA LEU A 68 -21.38 10.05 -6.04
C LEU A 68 -20.54 9.68 -4.82
N VAL A 69 -20.67 10.42 -3.72
CA VAL A 69 -19.91 10.18 -2.47
C VAL A 69 -20.13 8.76 -1.94
N GLY A 70 -21.39 8.29 -1.94
CA GLY A 70 -21.74 6.93 -1.56
C GLY A 70 -21.06 5.87 -2.43
N THR A 71 -20.84 6.15 -3.71
CA THR A 71 -20.17 5.25 -4.64
C THR A 71 -18.65 5.32 -4.53
N ILE A 72 -18.07 6.53 -4.48
CA ILE A 72 -16.62 6.69 -4.61
C ILE A 72 -15.85 6.16 -3.41
N ARG A 73 -16.48 6.09 -2.22
CA ARG A 73 -15.84 5.54 -1.01
C ARG A 73 -15.39 4.09 -1.19
N TYR A 74 -16.03 3.32 -2.07
CA TYR A 74 -15.62 1.95 -2.36
C TYR A 74 -14.26 1.88 -3.07
N PHE A 75 -13.83 2.94 -3.75
CA PHE A 75 -12.48 3.03 -4.30
C PHE A 75 -11.39 3.18 -3.23
N GLY A 76 -11.74 3.58 -2.00
CA GLY A 76 -10.82 3.58 -0.86
C GLY A 76 -10.57 2.18 -0.26
N VAL A 77 -11.44 1.21 -0.52
CA VAL A 77 -11.30 -0.16 0.04
C VAL A 77 -10.04 -0.88 -0.47
N PRO A 78 -9.71 -0.85 -1.78
CA PRO A 78 -8.43 -1.36 -2.27
C PRO A 78 -7.22 -0.76 -1.57
N PHE A 79 -7.27 0.52 -1.18
CA PHE A 79 -6.17 1.16 -0.46
C PHE A 79 -6.01 0.56 0.94
N LEU A 80 -7.09 0.53 1.72
CA LEU A 80 -7.09 0.01 3.08
C LEU A 80 -6.60 -1.45 3.17
N VAL A 81 -7.07 -2.31 2.26
CA VAL A 81 -6.77 -3.75 2.31
C VAL A 81 -5.51 -4.12 1.53
N GLY A 82 -5.22 -3.39 0.45
CA GLY A 82 -4.20 -3.78 -0.52
C GLY A 82 -2.86 -3.07 -0.34
N LEU A 83 -2.76 -1.97 0.42
CA LEU A 83 -1.51 -1.21 0.52
C LEU A 83 -0.36 -2.04 1.08
N ILE A 84 -0.58 -2.75 2.20
CA ILE A 84 0.44 -3.62 2.80
C ILE A 84 0.90 -4.71 1.80
N PRO A 85 -0.01 -5.50 1.18
CA PRO A 85 0.38 -6.44 0.11
C PRO A 85 1.10 -5.79 -1.08
N ALA A 86 0.69 -4.59 -1.50
CA ALA A 86 1.32 -3.87 -2.61
C ALA A 86 2.76 -3.43 -2.26
N THR A 87 2.95 -2.85 -1.07
CA THR A 87 4.27 -2.50 -0.52
C THR A 87 5.15 -3.73 -0.46
N PHE A 88 4.61 -4.87 -0.01
CA PHE A 88 5.31 -6.14 -0.02
C PHE A 88 5.67 -6.61 -1.43
N ALA A 89 4.80 -6.45 -2.43
CA ALA A 89 5.09 -6.81 -3.82
C ALA A 89 6.30 -6.04 -4.36
N VAL A 90 6.39 -4.73 -4.12
CA VAL A 90 7.56 -3.91 -4.51
C VAL A 90 8.81 -4.39 -3.79
N ALA A 91 8.73 -4.62 -2.48
CA ALA A 91 9.85 -5.10 -1.70
C ALA A 91 10.32 -6.48 -2.19
N TRP A 92 9.40 -7.38 -2.48
CA TRP A 92 9.70 -8.73 -2.98
C TRP A 92 10.51 -8.69 -4.28
N VAL A 93 10.11 -7.82 -5.21
CA VAL A 93 10.79 -7.60 -6.48
C VAL A 93 12.17 -6.96 -6.29
N ALA A 94 12.27 -5.92 -5.46
CA ALA A 94 13.48 -5.12 -5.34
C ALA A 94 14.59 -5.78 -4.49
N ARG A 95 14.23 -6.72 -3.58
CA ARG A 95 15.15 -7.24 -2.55
C ARG A 95 16.45 -7.82 -3.07
N ARG A 96 16.45 -8.44 -4.27
CA ARG A 96 17.64 -9.14 -4.80
C ARG A 96 18.63 -8.15 -5.38
N GLY A 97 18.16 -7.10 -6.05
CA GLY A 97 19.00 -6.09 -6.68
C GLY A 97 19.35 -4.91 -5.76
N ALA A 98 18.53 -4.63 -4.74
CA ALA A 98 18.75 -3.51 -3.82
C ALA A 98 18.35 -3.87 -2.36
N PRO A 99 18.97 -4.89 -1.72
CA PRO A 99 18.51 -5.44 -0.44
C PRO A 99 18.42 -4.42 0.68
N ARG A 100 19.46 -3.58 0.87
CA ARG A 100 19.50 -2.60 1.97
C ARG A 100 18.40 -1.54 1.85
N LEU A 101 18.25 -0.96 0.65
CA LEU A 101 17.20 0.04 0.38
C LEU A 101 15.81 -0.59 0.52
N THR A 102 15.66 -1.82 0.03
CA THR A 102 14.40 -2.57 0.12
C THR A 102 14.02 -2.81 1.58
N THR A 103 14.94 -3.32 2.41
CA THR A 103 14.66 -3.59 3.82
C THR A 103 14.30 -2.31 4.57
N VAL A 104 15.10 -1.24 4.43
CA VAL A 104 14.83 0.02 5.13
C VAL A 104 13.51 0.63 4.65
N GLY A 105 13.29 0.71 3.34
CA GLY A 105 12.07 1.25 2.76
C GLY A 105 10.83 0.46 3.15
N ALA A 106 10.88 -0.88 3.10
CA ALA A 106 9.76 -1.74 3.50
C ALA A 106 9.48 -1.65 5.00
N CYS A 107 10.50 -1.62 5.86
CA CYS A 107 10.31 -1.46 7.30
C CYS A 107 9.63 -0.13 7.62
N ILE A 108 10.09 0.97 7.02
CA ILE A 108 9.52 2.31 7.26
C ILE A 108 8.08 2.38 6.72
N ALA A 109 7.82 1.92 5.50
CA ALA A 109 6.49 1.92 4.90
C ALA A 109 5.49 1.07 5.71
N LEU A 110 5.84 -0.18 5.99
CA LEU A 110 4.92 -1.11 6.67
C LEU A 110 4.65 -0.72 8.12
N LEU A 111 5.65 -0.21 8.85
CA LEU A 111 5.41 0.30 10.21
C LEU A 111 4.56 1.57 10.19
N GLY A 112 4.73 2.44 9.19
CA GLY A 112 3.84 3.57 8.94
C GLY A 112 2.40 3.15 8.69
N ASP A 113 2.19 2.18 7.79
CA ASP A 113 0.88 1.62 7.47
C ASP A 113 0.19 1.04 8.71
N LEU A 114 0.93 0.23 9.49
CA LEU A 114 0.42 -0.40 10.71
C LEU A 114 0.12 0.60 11.82
N ALA A 115 0.86 1.71 11.91
CA ALA A 115 0.58 2.79 12.84
C ALA A 115 -0.65 3.62 12.39
N GLY A 116 -0.79 3.85 11.09
CA GLY A 116 -1.84 4.69 10.51
C GLY A 116 -3.20 4.04 10.45
N PHE A 117 -3.33 2.86 9.84
CA PHE A 117 -4.63 2.28 9.49
C PHE A 117 -5.61 2.08 10.65
N PRO A 118 -5.20 1.67 11.87
CA PRO A 118 -6.14 1.51 12.97
C PRO A 118 -6.66 2.85 13.54
N LEU A 119 -5.94 3.95 13.29
CA LEU A 119 -6.11 5.21 14.02
C LEU A 119 -6.50 6.40 13.13
N ILE A 120 -6.13 6.37 11.84
CA ILE A 120 -6.51 7.39 10.87
C ILE A 120 -7.92 7.10 10.40
N ARG A 121 -8.89 7.80 10.97
CA ARG A 121 -10.24 7.89 10.39
C ARG A 121 -10.26 9.04 9.41
N GLY A 122 -10.75 8.79 8.19
CA GLY A 122 -10.84 9.84 7.18
C GLY A 122 -11.68 11.01 7.69
N SER A 123 -11.16 12.24 7.55
CA SER A 123 -11.84 13.49 7.95
C SER A 123 -13.26 13.62 7.39
N ASP A 124 -13.52 12.96 6.26
CA ASP A 124 -14.77 13.11 5.53
C ASP A 124 -15.85 12.13 5.98
N GLU A 125 -15.50 11.14 6.82
CA GLU A 125 -16.44 10.09 7.23
C GLU A 125 -17.59 10.66 8.09
N LEU A 126 -17.29 11.61 8.98
CA LEU A 126 -18.32 12.29 9.77
C LEU A 126 -19.23 13.17 8.90
N ALA A 127 -18.68 13.83 7.88
CA ALA A 127 -19.48 14.61 6.93
C ALA A 127 -20.42 13.71 6.13
N TYR A 128 -19.93 12.56 5.65
CA TYR A 128 -20.75 11.54 4.99
C TYR A 128 -21.90 11.06 5.88
N TYR A 129 -21.62 10.69 7.14
CA TYR A 129 -22.66 10.22 8.05
C TYR A 129 -23.65 11.31 8.42
N THR A 130 -23.21 12.56 8.52
CA THR A 130 -24.08 13.73 8.72
C THR A 130 -25.11 13.84 7.60
N VAL A 131 -24.66 13.83 6.34
CA VAL A 131 -25.54 13.93 5.17
C VAL A 131 -26.44 12.70 5.02
N ASN A 132 -25.91 11.50 5.31
CA ASN A 132 -26.66 10.28 5.06
C ASN A 132 -27.73 9.99 6.13
N ASN A 133 -27.48 10.39 7.38
CA ASN A 133 -28.37 10.11 8.51
C ASN A 133 -29.11 11.35 9.04
N GLY A 134 -28.87 12.53 8.45
CA GLY A 134 -29.52 13.77 8.87
C GLY A 134 -29.10 14.24 10.26
N PHE A 135 -27.82 14.05 10.62
CA PHE A 135 -27.31 14.52 11.90
C PHE A 135 -27.16 16.05 11.92
N ASP A 136 -27.18 16.63 13.12
CA ASP A 136 -26.97 18.07 13.31
C ASP A 136 -25.53 18.47 12.92
N VAL A 137 -25.41 19.34 11.92
CA VAL A 137 -24.13 19.78 11.35
C VAL A 137 -23.26 20.44 12.41
N THR A 138 -23.84 21.27 13.28
CA THR A 138 -23.08 22.01 14.31
C THR A 138 -22.46 21.07 15.34
N THR A 139 -23.21 20.06 15.76
CA THR A 139 -22.75 19.03 16.71
C THR A 139 -21.68 18.15 16.07
N MET A 140 -21.87 17.74 14.82
CA MET A 140 -20.89 16.91 14.10
C MET A 140 -19.60 17.67 13.77
N ALA A 141 -19.67 18.98 13.50
CA ALA A 141 -18.49 19.84 13.35
C ALA A 141 -17.64 19.90 14.63
N LYS A 142 -18.28 19.99 15.80
CA LYS A 142 -17.58 19.93 17.10
C LYS A 142 -16.92 18.58 17.32
N LEU A 143 -17.60 17.49 16.95
CA LEU A 143 -17.04 16.14 17.05
C LEU A 143 -15.86 15.93 16.10
N GLN A 144 -15.96 16.42 14.86
CA GLN A 144 -14.87 16.43 13.89
C GLN A 144 -13.67 17.17 14.45
N ASN A 145 -13.87 18.39 14.94
CA ASN A 145 -12.81 19.20 15.55
C ASN A 145 -12.14 18.49 16.75
N ALA A 146 -12.92 17.85 17.63
CA ALA A 146 -12.39 17.06 18.73
C ALA A 146 -11.59 15.83 18.26
N THR A 147 -11.99 15.21 17.14
CA THR A 147 -11.30 14.05 16.55
C THR A 147 -10.01 14.46 15.86
N ASP A 148 -10.03 15.54 15.09
CA ASP A 148 -8.85 16.06 14.37
C ASP A 148 -7.76 16.57 15.31
N ASN A 149 -8.14 17.00 16.50
CA ASN A 149 -7.21 17.44 17.54
C ASN A 149 -6.86 16.37 18.58
N ASP A 150 -7.30 15.12 18.39
CA ASP A 150 -6.89 14.02 19.26
C ASP A 150 -5.37 13.76 19.10
N PRO A 151 -4.56 13.90 20.17
CA PRO A 151 -3.11 13.71 20.07
C PRO A 151 -2.72 12.33 19.54
N LEU A 152 -3.48 11.29 19.88
CA LEU A 152 -3.18 9.94 19.40
C LEU A 152 -3.41 9.82 17.88
N GLY A 153 -4.53 10.35 17.38
CA GLY A 153 -4.82 10.45 15.95
C GLY A 153 -3.75 11.25 15.19
N LEU A 154 -3.32 12.40 15.74
CA LEU A 154 -2.27 13.23 15.14
C LEU A 154 -0.91 12.51 15.06
N ILE A 155 -0.51 11.82 16.12
CA ILE A 155 0.75 11.04 16.14
C ILE A 155 0.66 9.90 15.11
N ALA A 156 -0.46 9.19 15.05
CA ALA A 156 -0.66 8.12 14.07
C ALA A 156 -0.64 8.64 12.63
N GLY A 157 -1.33 9.76 12.37
CA GLY A 157 -1.30 10.47 11.09
C GLY A 157 0.11 10.86 10.68
N LEU A 158 0.89 11.43 11.59
CA LEU A 158 2.29 11.79 11.33
C LEU A 158 3.15 10.56 11.01
N LEU A 159 3.04 9.48 11.80
CA LEU A 159 3.78 8.24 11.58
C LEU A 159 3.43 7.60 10.23
N PHE A 160 2.16 7.64 9.84
CA PHE A 160 1.71 7.16 8.54
C PHE A 160 2.28 7.99 7.40
N ILE A 161 2.17 9.33 7.48
CA ILE A 161 2.70 10.24 6.45
C ILE A 161 4.21 10.02 6.30
N VAL A 162 4.96 10.04 7.41
CA VAL A 162 6.42 9.82 7.39
C VAL A 162 6.74 8.43 6.83
N GLY A 163 6.02 7.40 7.29
CA GLY A 163 6.21 6.03 6.87
C GLY A 163 5.99 5.82 5.37
N ILE A 164 4.87 6.32 4.84
CA ILE A 164 4.54 6.20 3.41
C ILE A 164 5.44 7.07 2.55
N VAL A 165 5.66 8.34 2.90
CA VAL A 165 6.47 9.25 2.08
C VAL A 165 7.91 8.75 1.99
N ILE A 166 8.54 8.49 3.13
CA ILE A 166 9.94 8.05 3.16
C ILE A 166 10.06 6.59 2.70
N GLY A 167 9.15 5.73 3.13
CA GLY A 167 9.15 4.32 2.78
C GLY A 167 8.96 4.09 1.28
N LEU A 168 7.96 4.73 0.66
CA LEU A 168 7.74 4.61 -0.79
C LEU A 168 8.82 5.30 -1.61
N LEU A 169 9.40 6.41 -1.13
CA LEU A 169 10.60 6.99 -1.75
C LEU A 169 11.73 5.96 -1.82
N LEU A 170 12.06 5.35 -0.69
CA LEU A 170 13.13 4.37 -0.61
C LEU A 170 12.83 3.11 -1.43
N LEU A 171 11.57 2.66 -1.45
CA LEU A 171 11.15 1.52 -2.27
C LEU A 171 11.15 1.84 -3.76
N GLY A 172 10.78 3.05 -4.17
CA GLY A 172 10.93 3.52 -5.55
C GLY A 172 12.38 3.56 -6.00
N LEU A 173 13.27 4.08 -5.14
CA LEU A 173 14.72 4.04 -5.36
C LEU A 173 15.27 2.62 -5.38
N ALA A 174 14.75 1.72 -4.54
CA ALA A 174 15.11 0.31 -4.52
C ALA A 174 14.68 -0.38 -5.82
N LEU A 175 13.45 -0.14 -6.28
CA LEU A 175 12.92 -0.67 -7.53
C LEU A 175 13.77 -0.20 -8.71
N TRP A 176 14.10 1.10 -8.77
CA TRP A 176 15.01 1.64 -9.77
C TRP A 176 16.40 0.99 -9.71
N ARG A 177 17.04 0.96 -8.55
CA ARG A 177 18.39 0.38 -8.40
C ARG A 177 18.43 -1.13 -8.62
N SER A 178 17.33 -1.84 -8.39
CA SER A 178 17.28 -3.29 -8.58
C SER A 178 17.36 -3.71 -10.04
N GLY A 179 17.03 -2.82 -10.98
CA GLY A 179 16.93 -3.14 -12.40
C GLY A 179 15.74 -4.05 -12.76
N ALA A 180 14.86 -4.38 -11.81
CA ALA A 180 13.75 -5.29 -12.03
C ALA A 180 12.61 -4.68 -12.89
N ALA A 181 12.53 -3.35 -12.94
CA ALA A 181 11.59 -2.59 -13.75
C ALA A 181 12.31 -1.38 -14.39
N PRO A 182 11.75 -0.77 -15.46
CA PRO A 182 12.27 0.48 -16.01
C PRO A 182 12.44 1.57 -14.93
N ALA A 183 13.56 2.29 -14.98
CA ALA A 183 13.92 3.31 -13.97
C ALA A 183 12.80 4.33 -13.71
N TRP A 184 12.10 4.76 -14.76
CA TRP A 184 11.02 5.74 -14.66
C TRP A 184 9.84 5.25 -13.81
N MET A 185 9.59 3.94 -13.70
CA MET A 185 8.55 3.40 -12.81
C MET A 185 8.98 3.49 -11.34
N GLY A 186 10.26 3.27 -11.04
CA GLY A 186 10.81 3.52 -9.70
C GLY A 186 10.75 5.00 -9.31
N ILE A 187 11.03 5.90 -10.27
CA ILE A 187 10.88 7.35 -10.09
C ILE A 187 9.41 7.73 -9.88
N ALA A 188 8.48 7.15 -10.66
CA ALA A 188 7.05 7.39 -10.51
C ALA A 188 6.54 6.96 -9.12
N LEU A 189 6.98 5.81 -8.61
CA LEU A 189 6.67 5.38 -7.24
C LEU A 189 7.20 6.37 -6.21
N ALA A 190 8.48 6.75 -6.34
CA ALA A 190 9.12 7.67 -5.42
C ALA A 190 8.45 9.05 -5.41
N ALA A 191 8.14 9.61 -6.57
CA ALA A 191 7.54 10.94 -6.70
C ALA A 191 6.04 10.94 -6.36
N GLY A 192 5.29 9.94 -6.83
CA GLY A 192 3.85 9.84 -6.59
C GLY A 192 3.51 9.61 -5.12
N GLY A 193 4.38 8.95 -4.35
CA GLY A 193 4.19 8.81 -2.90
C GLY A 193 4.21 10.14 -2.13
N PHE A 194 4.90 11.16 -2.64
CA PHE A 194 4.99 12.49 -2.00
C PHE A 194 3.74 13.34 -2.20
N THR A 195 3.00 13.15 -3.29
CA THR A 195 2.02 14.16 -3.72
C THR A 195 0.79 14.21 -2.83
N HIS A 196 0.32 13.08 -2.31
CA HIS A 196 -0.94 13.04 -1.58
C HIS A 196 -0.95 13.93 -0.31
N PRO A 197 0.05 13.88 0.59
CA PRO A 197 0.02 14.69 1.82
C PRO A 197 0.45 16.15 1.64
N PHE A 198 1.08 16.51 0.50
CA PHE A 198 1.71 17.83 0.35
C PHE A 198 1.18 18.67 -0.82
N MET A 199 0.35 18.10 -1.70
CA MET A 199 -0.22 18.85 -2.82
C MET A 199 -1.52 19.54 -2.40
N PRO A 200 -1.72 20.81 -2.82
CA PRO A 200 -2.97 21.49 -2.58
C PRO A 200 -4.09 20.89 -3.45
N GLY A 201 -5.24 20.67 -2.82
CA GLY A 201 -6.47 20.25 -3.47
C GLY A 201 -6.54 18.77 -3.82
N HIS A 202 -7.78 18.28 -3.96
CA HIS A 202 -8.06 16.86 -4.12
C HIS A 202 -7.55 16.31 -5.48
N LEU A 203 -7.61 17.12 -6.55
CA LEU A 203 -7.16 16.72 -7.88
C LEU A 203 -5.65 16.44 -7.94
N ALA A 204 -4.82 17.32 -7.39
CA ALA A 204 -3.38 17.16 -7.44
C ALA A 204 -2.91 15.96 -6.59
N ALA A 205 -3.52 15.76 -5.42
CA ALA A 205 -3.32 14.57 -4.61
C ALA A 205 -3.69 13.30 -5.39
N GLY A 206 -4.86 13.29 -6.04
CA GLY A 206 -5.34 12.16 -6.83
C GLY A 206 -4.45 11.82 -8.04
N ILE A 207 -4.04 12.82 -8.82
CA ILE A 207 -3.11 12.63 -9.94
C ILE A 207 -1.82 11.98 -9.48
N GLY A 208 -1.25 12.47 -8.39
CA GLY A 208 0.02 11.92 -7.93
C GLY A 208 -0.11 10.51 -7.31
N LEU A 209 -1.26 10.17 -6.72
CA LEU A 209 -1.58 8.77 -6.39
C LEU A 209 -1.70 7.89 -7.64
N LEU A 210 -2.25 8.38 -8.74
CA LEU A 210 -2.23 7.65 -10.01
C LEU A 210 -0.79 7.46 -10.53
N VAL A 211 0.09 8.46 -10.37
CA VAL A 211 1.52 8.32 -10.69
C VAL A 211 2.17 7.25 -9.80
N ALA A 212 1.85 7.22 -8.50
CA ALA A 212 2.31 6.15 -7.61
C ALA A 212 1.80 4.77 -8.06
N ALA A 213 0.55 4.66 -8.51
CA ALA A 213 -0.02 3.43 -9.04
C ALA A 213 0.74 2.92 -10.27
N VAL A 214 1.18 3.81 -11.15
CA VAL A 214 2.06 3.47 -12.28
C VAL A 214 3.43 2.97 -11.78
N GLY A 215 3.96 3.55 -10.70
CA GLY A 215 5.17 3.05 -10.06
C GLY A 215 5.02 1.64 -9.49
N PHE A 216 3.91 1.37 -8.79
CA PHE A 216 3.56 0.03 -8.31
C PHE A 216 3.35 -0.98 -9.45
N ALA A 217 2.80 -0.54 -10.60
CA ALA A 217 2.69 -1.39 -11.79
C ALA A 217 4.05 -1.86 -12.31
N GLY A 218 5.15 -1.17 -11.98
CA GLY A 218 6.51 -1.66 -12.24
C GLY A 218 6.82 -2.97 -11.52
N ALA A 219 6.38 -3.12 -10.28
CA ALA A 219 6.47 -4.40 -9.57
C ALA A 219 5.58 -5.48 -10.21
N SER A 220 4.38 -5.12 -10.68
CA SER A 220 3.50 -6.03 -11.42
C SER A 220 4.16 -6.57 -12.69
N VAL A 221 4.75 -5.68 -13.50
CA VAL A 221 5.45 -6.07 -14.72
C VAL A 221 6.64 -6.98 -14.41
N ALA A 222 7.42 -6.64 -13.38
CA ALA A 222 8.55 -7.46 -12.95
C ALA A 222 8.10 -8.87 -12.49
N LEU A 223 7.06 -8.96 -11.66
CA LEU A 223 6.49 -10.22 -11.18
C LEU A 223 5.96 -11.07 -12.33
N LEU A 224 5.21 -10.49 -13.27
CA LEU A 224 4.66 -11.23 -14.40
C LEU A 224 5.74 -11.75 -15.37
N ARG A 225 6.89 -11.06 -15.47
CA ARG A 225 8.05 -11.49 -16.27
C ARG A 225 8.95 -12.49 -15.57
N MET A 226 8.91 -12.56 -14.24
CA MET A 226 9.76 -13.43 -13.42
C MET A 226 9.37 -14.91 -13.56
N HIS A 227 10.33 -15.82 -13.72
CA HIS A 227 10.03 -17.26 -13.70
C HIS A 227 9.63 -17.72 -12.29
N ASN A 228 8.83 -18.78 -12.17
CA ASN A 228 8.45 -19.31 -10.85
C ASN A 228 9.68 -19.74 -10.04
N ASP A 229 10.73 -20.23 -10.70
CA ASP A 229 11.97 -20.62 -10.02
C ASP A 229 12.75 -19.44 -9.48
N ASP A 230 12.62 -18.26 -10.09
CA ASP A 230 13.26 -17.02 -9.62
C ASP A 230 12.52 -16.36 -8.45
N PHE A 231 11.22 -16.65 -8.31
CA PHE A 231 10.33 -16.02 -7.34
C PHE A 231 10.75 -16.23 -5.89
N ASP A 232 11.30 -17.41 -5.58
CA ASP A 232 11.66 -17.82 -4.23
C ASP A 232 13.18 -18.06 -4.04
N LEU A 233 14.00 -17.49 -4.93
CA LEU A 233 15.45 -17.56 -4.76
C LEU A 233 15.91 -16.74 -3.56
N ALA A 234 16.91 -17.29 -2.86
CA ALA A 234 17.65 -16.59 -1.83
C ALA A 234 18.27 -15.28 -2.37
N PRO A 235 18.55 -14.29 -1.50
CA PRO A 235 19.27 -13.08 -1.89
C PRO A 235 20.55 -13.41 -2.65
N ALA A 236 20.84 -12.67 -3.72
CA ALA A 236 22.08 -12.86 -4.47
C ALA A 236 23.27 -12.62 -3.53
N ARG A 237 24.22 -13.58 -3.48
CA ARG A 237 25.45 -13.38 -2.73
C ARG A 237 26.21 -12.22 -3.36
N PHE A 238 26.50 -11.20 -2.57
CA PHE A 238 27.41 -10.13 -3.00
C PHE A 238 28.77 -10.76 -3.27
N THR A 239 29.21 -10.73 -4.53
CA THR A 239 30.56 -11.14 -4.92
C THR A 239 31.31 -9.85 -5.22
N PRO A 240 32.10 -9.30 -4.27
CA PRO A 240 32.89 -8.12 -4.56
C PRO A 240 33.98 -8.45 -5.58
N GLY A 241 33.96 -7.78 -6.73
CA GLY A 241 35.09 -7.73 -7.66
C GLY A 241 35.00 -8.66 -8.87
N LEU A 242 34.18 -8.27 -9.86
CA LEU A 242 34.48 -8.46 -11.28
C LEU A 242 34.44 -7.09 -11.96
#